data_AF-A0A158DEM0-F1
#
_entry.id   AF-A0A158DEM0-F1
#
_cell.length_a   1.000
_cell.length_b   1.000
_cell.length_c   1.000
_cell.angle_alpha   90.00
_cell.angle_beta   90.00
_cell.angle_gamma   90.00
#
_symmetry.space_group_name_H-M   'P 1'
#
loop_
_entity.id
_entity.type
_entity.pdbx_description
1 polymer ?
#
loop_
_entity_poly.entity_id
_entity_poly.type
_entity_poly.pdbx_seq_one_letter_code
_entity_poly.pdbx_strand_id
1 'polypeptide(L)'
;MPCLLLHGDSNIGKTQITAKFRRRHPDVFDELRGMEMRPIISMQMPPTPDQHRFYSSLLFELGAPHNAAAGLAVLERLARDLLHRMAPNMLIVDEVHHLLAGTYREQRASLNLLKFLANDLRATMVLVGTRPTK
;
A
#
# COMPACT_ATOMS: atom_id res chain seq x y z
N MET A 1 -15.37 1.85 -5.72
CA MET A 1 -14.51 2.45 -4.67
C MET A 1 -13.74 3.61 -5.23
N PRO A 2 -13.50 4.66 -4.45
CA PRO A 2 -12.66 5.78 -4.89
C PRO A 2 -11.19 5.34 -4.99
N CYS A 3 -10.58 5.59 -6.15
CA CYS A 3 -9.14 5.55 -6.36
C CYS A 3 -8.67 6.95 -6.73
N LEU A 4 -7.66 7.46 -6.04
CA LEU A 4 -7.08 8.79 -6.27
C LEU A 4 -5.60 8.65 -6.64
N LEU A 5 -5.14 9.39 -7.65
CA LEU A 5 -3.72 9.54 -7.97
C LEU A 5 -3.27 10.97 -7.65
N LEU A 6 -2.35 11.12 -6.69
CA LEU A 6 -1.65 12.37 -6.41
C LEU A 6 -0.30 12.35 -7.14
N HIS A 7 -0.18 13.13 -8.21
CA HIS A 7 1.06 13.22 -8.98
C HIS A 7 1.69 14.62 -8.93
N GLY A 8 3.00 14.71 -9.13
CA GLY A 8 3.74 15.96 -9.28
C GLY A 8 5.24 15.71 -9.20
N ASP A 9 6.06 16.71 -9.49
CA ASP A 9 7.52 16.54 -9.53
C ASP A 9 8.10 16.04 -8.20
N SER A 10 9.32 15.50 -8.22
CA SER A 10 9.97 15.11 -6.98
C SER A 10 10.11 16.33 -6.05
N ASN A 11 10.08 16.08 -4.74
CA ASN A 11 10.28 17.10 -3.70
C ASN A 11 9.23 18.25 -3.62
N ILE A 12 8.06 18.12 -4.27
CA ILE A 12 6.97 19.12 -4.14
C ILE A 12 6.08 18.93 -2.90
N GLY A 13 6.46 18.04 -1.98
CA GLY A 13 5.74 17.82 -0.72
C GLY A 13 4.60 16.79 -0.74
N LYS A 14 4.47 15.94 -1.77
CA LYS A 14 3.42 14.89 -1.84
C LYS A 14 3.43 13.97 -0.61
N THR A 15 4.60 13.45 -0.24
CA THR A 15 4.79 12.62 0.96
C THR A 15 4.48 13.38 2.25
N GLN A 16 4.71 14.70 2.27
CA GLN A 16 4.37 15.54 3.43
C GLN A 16 2.86 15.75 3.55
N ILE A 17 2.14 15.83 2.43
CA ILE A 17 0.67 15.91 2.40
C ILE A 17 0.08 14.62 2.97
N THR A 18 0.52 13.45 2.51
CA THR A 18 0.04 12.17 3.04
C THR A 18 0.42 11.96 4.50
N ALA A 19 1.64 12.32 4.92
CA ALA A 19 2.06 12.27 6.31
C ALA A 19 1.25 13.22 7.21
N LYS A 20 0.92 14.44 6.73
CA LYS A 20 0.03 15.36 7.45
C LYS A 20 -1.39 14.81 7.56
N PHE A 21 -1.89 14.18 6.51
CA PHE A 21 -3.21 13.53 6.52
C PHE A 21 -3.25 12.37 7.53
N ARG A 22 -2.22 11.52 7.57
CA ARG A 22 -2.08 10.42 8.55
C ARG A 22 -2.04 10.93 9.99
N ARG A 23 -1.30 12.00 10.27
CA ARG A 23 -1.28 12.61 11.62
C ARG A 23 -2.64 13.11 12.11
N ARG A 24 -3.56 13.45 11.19
CA ARG A 24 -4.94 13.86 11.54
C ARG A 24 -5.90 12.69 11.73
N HIS A 25 -5.47 11.47 11.40
CA HIS A 25 -6.22 10.23 11.55
C HIS A 25 -5.33 9.21 12.28
N PRO A 26 -5.01 9.46 13.57
CA PRO A 26 -4.11 8.62 14.32
C PRO A 26 -4.68 7.21 14.50
N ASP A 27 -3.77 6.27 14.75
CA ASP A 27 -4.13 4.91 15.15
C ASP A 27 -4.84 4.95 16.52
N VAL A 28 -5.90 4.16 16.66
CA VAL A 28 -6.73 4.12 17.87
C VAL A 28 -6.75 2.70 18.40
N PHE A 29 -6.46 2.51 19.68
CA PHE A 29 -6.63 1.19 20.30
C PHE A 29 -8.10 0.94 20.62
N ASP A 30 -8.67 -0.11 20.07
CA ASP A 30 -10.02 -0.58 20.39
C ASP A 30 -9.92 -1.54 21.59
N GLU A 31 -10.22 -1.03 22.79
CA GLU A 31 -10.16 -1.81 24.04
C GLU A 31 -11.11 -3.01 24.03
N LEU A 32 -12.26 -2.91 23.36
CA LEU A 32 -13.24 -4.00 23.29
C LEU A 32 -12.74 -5.14 22.42
N ARG A 33 -12.01 -4.83 21.34
CA ARG A 33 -11.41 -5.83 20.44
C ARG A 33 -10.01 -6.25 20.87
N GLY A 34 -9.36 -5.49 21.76
CA GLY A 34 -7.96 -5.69 22.13
C GLY A 34 -7.01 -5.49 20.95
N MET A 35 -7.35 -4.61 20.02
CA MET A 35 -6.64 -4.46 18.74
C MET A 35 -6.40 -2.98 18.40
N GLU A 36 -5.26 -2.72 17.75
CA GLU A 36 -4.98 -1.41 17.18
C GLU A 36 -5.74 -1.22 15.86
N MET A 37 -6.60 -0.21 15.82
CA MET A 37 -7.31 0.23 14.62
C MET A 37 -6.46 1.26 13.89
N ARG A 38 -5.94 0.87 12.73
CA ARG A 38 -5.13 1.72 11.87
C ARG A 38 -5.98 2.19 10.68
N PRO A 39 -6.62 3.38 10.75
CA PRO A 39 -7.58 3.80 9.71
C PRO A 39 -6.91 4.06 8.36
N ILE A 40 -5.60 4.32 8.36
CA ILE A 40 -4.80 4.58 7.18
C ILE A 40 -3.55 3.70 7.22
N ILE A 41 -3.45 2.78 6.26
CA ILE A 41 -2.20 2.07 5.98
C ILE A 41 -1.46 2.83 4.88
N SER A 42 -0.17 3.06 5.07
CA SER A 42 0.68 3.73 4.09
C SER A 42 1.92 2.89 3.86
N MET A 43 2.28 2.66 2.61
CA MET A 43 3.50 1.97 2.22
C MET A 43 4.15 2.69 1.04
N GLN A 44 5.43 2.42 0.82
CA GLN A 44 6.10 2.80 -0.43
C GLN A 44 6.07 1.64 -1.41
N MET A 45 5.88 1.95 -2.70
CA MET A 45 6.03 0.98 -3.76
C MET A 45 7.49 0.52 -3.81
N PRO A 46 7.77 -0.80 -3.83
CA PRO A 46 9.14 -1.28 -3.96
C PRO A 46 9.82 -0.74 -5.24
N PRO A 47 11.17 -0.62 -5.25
CA PRO A 47 11.91 -0.06 -6.39
C PRO A 47 11.72 -0.83 -7.70
N THR A 48 11.34 -2.11 -7.60
CA THR A 48 10.97 -2.96 -8.72
C THR A 48 9.51 -3.39 -8.57
N PRO A 49 8.73 -3.48 -9.67
CA PRO A 49 7.32 -3.89 -9.65
C PRO A 49 7.15 -5.41 -9.49
N ASP A 50 7.75 -5.94 -8.43
CA ASP A 50 7.68 -7.34 -8.04
C ASP A 50 6.61 -7.53 -6.95
N GLN A 51 5.67 -8.44 -7.21
CA GLN A 51 4.54 -8.68 -6.30
C GLN A 51 5.00 -9.29 -4.96
N HIS A 52 6.06 -10.08 -4.99
CA HIS A 52 6.58 -10.73 -3.79
C HIS A 52 7.17 -9.68 -2.82
N ARG A 53 8.02 -8.79 -3.33
CA ARG A 53 8.50 -7.61 -2.59
C ARG A 53 7.36 -6.72 -2.12
N PHE A 54 6.33 -6.51 -2.95
CA PHE A 54 5.16 -5.71 -2.54
C PHE A 54 4.50 -6.27 -1.27
N TYR A 55 4.17 -7.57 -1.26
CA TYR A 55 3.51 -8.17 -0.08
C TYR A 55 4.44 -8.26 1.13
N SER A 56 5.74 -8.51 0.94
CA SER A 56 6.70 -8.48 2.04
C SER A 56 6.83 -7.09 2.66
N SER A 57 6.93 -6.03 1.84
CA SER A 57 6.95 -4.64 2.32
C SER A 57 5.65 -4.27 3.01
N LEU A 58 4.50 -4.69 2.48
CA LEU A 58 3.21 -4.47 3.11
C LEU A 58 3.12 -5.15 4.49
N LEU A 59 3.50 -6.43 4.59
CA LEU A 59 3.53 -7.15 5.87
C LEU A 59 4.46 -6.50 6.90
N PHE A 60 5.60 -5.97 6.44
CA PHE A 60 6.51 -5.19 7.27
C PHE A 60 5.81 -3.92 7.81
N GLU A 61 5.12 -3.15 6.98
CA GLU A 61 4.35 -1.96 7.39
C GLU A 61 3.19 -2.27 8.34
N LEU A 62 2.60 -3.47 8.22
CA LEU A 62 1.57 -3.97 9.13
C LEU A 62 2.15 -4.45 10.47
N GLY A 63 3.48 -4.51 10.63
CA GLY A 63 4.13 -5.03 11.84
C GLY A 63 4.00 -6.55 11.97
N ALA A 64 3.74 -7.26 10.87
CA ALA A 64 3.47 -8.69 10.87
C ALA A 64 4.78 -9.49 10.67
N PRO A 65 5.16 -10.36 11.64
CA PRO A 65 6.26 -11.29 11.44
C PRO A 65 5.97 -12.19 10.25
N HIS A 66 6.89 -12.24 9.29
CA HIS A 66 6.76 -13.07 8.10
C HIS A 66 8.11 -13.59 7.66
N ASN A 67 8.12 -14.76 7.03
CA ASN A 67 9.30 -15.26 6.34
C ASN A 67 9.37 -14.61 4.96
N ALA A 68 10.36 -13.75 4.73
CA ALA A 68 10.57 -13.14 3.43
C ALA A 68 10.83 -14.19 2.32
N ALA A 69 11.33 -15.39 2.63
CA ALA A 69 11.50 -16.45 1.64
C ALA A 69 10.20 -17.25 1.35
N ALA A 70 9.08 -16.95 2.03
CA ALA A 70 7.82 -17.63 1.76
C ALA A 70 7.34 -17.35 0.33
N GLY A 71 6.61 -18.32 -0.25
CA GLY A 71 6.04 -18.17 -1.58
C GLY A 71 5.02 -17.03 -1.65
N LEU A 72 4.88 -16.43 -2.84
CA LEU A 72 4.01 -15.29 -3.10
C LEU A 72 2.58 -15.49 -2.57
N ALA A 73 1.97 -16.65 -2.84
CA ALA A 73 0.61 -16.97 -2.40
C ALA A 73 0.45 -16.95 -0.87
N VAL A 74 1.50 -17.31 -0.13
CA VAL A 74 1.49 -17.29 1.35
C VAL A 74 1.54 -15.86 1.86
N LEU A 75 2.44 -15.03 1.28
CA LEU A 75 2.55 -13.61 1.63
C LEU A 75 1.27 -12.84 1.30
N GLU A 76 0.71 -13.08 0.11
CA GLU A 76 -0.56 -12.50 -0.32
C GLU A 76 -1.70 -12.84 0.64
N ARG A 77 -1.86 -14.13 0.96
CA ARG A 77 -2.92 -14.57 1.88
C ARG A 77 -2.77 -13.91 3.24
N LEU A 78 -1.57 -13.93 3.80
CA LEU A 78 -1.28 -13.33 5.11
C LEU A 78 -1.57 -11.83 5.13
N ALA A 79 -1.12 -11.11 4.10
CA ALA A 79 -1.32 -9.66 4.00
C ALA A 79 -2.83 -9.32 3.90
N ARG A 80 -3.57 -10.06 3.08
CA ARG A 80 -5.02 -9.88 2.94
C ARG A 80 -5.77 -10.21 4.21
N ASP A 81 -5.46 -11.32 4.87
CA ASP A 81 -6.11 -11.73 6.12
C ASP A 81 -5.92 -10.66 7.20
N LEU A 82 -4.74 -10.06 7.30
CA LEU A 82 -4.45 -8.97 8.23
C LEU A 82 -5.20 -7.69 7.86
N LEU A 83 -5.16 -7.28 6.58
CA LEU A 83 -5.87 -6.09 6.13
C LEU A 83 -7.39 -6.20 6.32
N HIS A 84 -7.98 -7.39 6.13
CA HIS A 84 -9.40 -7.63 6.42
C HIS A 84 -9.72 -7.52 7.91
N ARG A 85 -8.85 -8.03 8.77
CA ARG A 85 -9.01 -7.91 10.23
C ARG A 85 -8.88 -6.46 10.71
N MET A 86 -7.98 -5.70 10.10
CA MET A 86 -7.73 -4.30 10.45
C MET A 86 -8.76 -3.35 9.83
N ALA A 87 -9.36 -3.73 8.70
CA ALA A 87 -10.39 -2.99 7.97
C ALA A 87 -10.05 -1.49 7.80
N PRO A 88 -8.90 -1.14 7.19
CA PRO A 88 -8.51 0.26 7.03
C PRO A 88 -9.49 1.00 6.12
N ASN A 89 -9.71 2.28 6.40
CA ASN A 89 -10.53 3.14 5.54
C ASN A 89 -9.78 3.55 4.26
N MET A 90 -8.44 3.55 4.32
CA MET A 90 -7.57 4.00 3.24
C MET A 90 -6.26 3.22 3.19
N LEU A 91 -5.82 2.88 1.97
CA LEU A 91 -4.49 2.38 1.66
C LEU A 91 -3.77 3.39 0.77
N ILE A 92 -2.63 3.90 1.25
CA ILE A 92 -1.75 4.81 0.52
C ILE A 92 -0.54 4.03 0.00
N VAL A 93 -0.27 4.13 -1.29
CA VAL A 93 0.95 3.60 -1.91
C VAL A 93 1.71 4.78 -2.50
N ASP A 94 2.83 5.14 -1.89
CA ASP A 94 3.73 6.19 -2.39
C ASP A 94 4.74 5.65 -3.39
N GLU A 95 5.40 6.51 -4.14
CA GLU A 95 6.41 6.16 -5.16
C GLU A 95 5.89 5.20 -6.26
N VAL A 96 4.61 5.28 -6.65
CA VAL A 96 4.01 4.34 -7.65
C VAL A 96 4.66 4.40 -9.03
N HIS A 97 5.47 5.42 -9.31
CA HIS A 97 6.24 5.51 -10.55
C HIS A 97 7.38 4.48 -10.61
N HIS A 98 7.75 3.84 -9.50
CA HIS A 98 8.62 2.65 -9.50
C HIS A 98 8.04 1.50 -10.33
N LEU A 99 6.73 1.51 -10.62
CA LEU A 99 6.13 0.61 -11.60
C LEU A 99 6.87 0.65 -12.94
N LEU A 100 7.29 1.84 -13.37
CA LEU A 100 7.93 2.06 -14.67
C LEU A 100 9.31 1.41 -14.81
N ALA A 101 9.92 0.95 -13.71
CA ALA A 101 11.22 0.28 -13.74
C ALA A 101 11.15 -1.17 -14.24
N GLY A 102 9.96 -1.79 -14.29
CA GLY A 102 9.78 -3.15 -14.80
C GLY A 102 9.28 -3.23 -16.23
N THR A 103 9.27 -4.45 -16.76
CA THR A 103 8.66 -4.80 -18.04
C THR A 103 7.16 -4.50 -18.07
N TYR A 104 6.59 -4.40 -19.27
CA TYR A 104 5.14 -4.21 -19.45
C TYR A 104 4.31 -5.27 -18.71
N ARG A 105 4.80 -6.52 -18.68
CA ARG A 105 4.16 -7.62 -17.96
C ARG A 105 4.15 -7.40 -16.45
N GLU A 106 5.27 -6.98 -15.87
CA GLU A 106 5.40 -6.71 -14.43
C GLU A 106 4.59 -5.49 -14.00
N GLN A 107 4.61 -4.42 -14.81
CA GLN A 107 3.76 -3.24 -14.63
C GLN A 107 2.29 -3.62 -14.55
N ARG A 108 1.81 -4.41 -15.51
CA ARG A 108 0.41 -4.85 -15.58
C ARG A 108 0.06 -5.79 -14.43
N ALA A 109 0.96 -6.68 -14.04
CA ALA A 109 0.80 -7.54 -12.87
C ALA A 109 0.65 -6.73 -11.58
N SER A 110 1.47 -5.68 -11.39
CA SER A 110 1.41 -4.82 -10.21
C SER A 110 0.17 -3.91 -10.20
N LEU A 111 -0.25 -3.37 -11.36
CA LEU A 111 -1.51 -2.62 -11.47
C LEU A 111 -2.72 -3.49 -11.17
N ASN A 112 -2.72 -4.74 -11.63
CA ASN A 112 -3.77 -5.71 -11.32
C ASN A 112 -3.80 -6.03 -9.82
N LEU A 113 -2.63 -6.17 -9.18
CA LEU A 113 -2.52 -6.35 -7.74
C LEU A 113 -3.15 -5.17 -6.98
N LEU A 114 -2.80 -3.92 -7.32
CA LEU A 114 -3.35 -2.74 -6.67
C LEU A 114 -4.88 -2.67 -6.85
N LYS A 115 -5.36 -2.95 -8.07
CA LYS A 115 -6.80 -3.01 -8.37
C LYS A 115 -7.50 -4.11 -7.57
N PHE A 116 -6.86 -5.27 -7.43
CA PHE A 116 -7.38 -6.39 -6.67
C PHE A 116 -7.49 -6.04 -5.18
N LEU A 117 -6.43 -5.50 -4.56
CA LEU A 117 -6.45 -5.07 -3.17
C LEU A 117 -7.48 -3.98 -2.89
N ALA A 118 -7.61 -3.01 -3.79
CA ALA A 118 -8.69 -2.03 -3.69
C ALA A 118 -10.04 -2.77 -3.62
N ASN A 119 -10.42 -3.50 -4.67
CA ASN A 119 -11.73 -4.17 -4.73
C ASN A 119 -12.01 -5.10 -3.53
N ASP A 120 -10.98 -5.82 -3.08
CA ASP A 120 -11.09 -6.78 -1.98
C ASP A 120 -11.37 -6.08 -0.64
N LEU A 121 -10.63 -5.02 -0.31
CA LEU A 121 -10.72 -4.36 1.00
C LEU A 121 -11.90 -3.39 1.12
N ARG A 122 -12.48 -2.95 0.00
CA ARG A 122 -13.48 -1.86 -0.01
C ARG A 122 -12.97 -0.52 0.56
N ALA A 123 -11.65 -0.38 0.73
CA ALA A 123 -10.94 0.80 1.24
C ALA A 123 -10.49 1.80 0.14
N THR A 124 -10.47 3.10 0.45
CA THR A 124 -9.98 4.10 -0.51
C THR A 124 -8.51 3.85 -0.88
N MET A 125 -8.20 3.72 -2.16
CA MET A 125 -6.81 3.57 -2.63
C MET A 125 -6.27 4.93 -3.05
N VAL A 126 -5.17 5.37 -2.44
CA VAL A 126 -4.47 6.60 -2.81
C VAL A 126 -3.09 6.24 -3.33
N LEU A 127 -2.86 6.51 -4.61
CA LEU A 127 -1.59 6.31 -5.27
C LEU A 127 -0.85 7.66 -5.31
N VAL A 128 0.43 7.67 -4.93
CA VAL A 128 1.26 8.87 -4.95
C VAL A 128 2.51 8.61 -5.77
N GLY A 129 2.85 9.51 -6.69
CA GLY A 129 3.99 9.30 -7.58
C GLY A 129 4.43 10.54 -8.31
N THR A 130 5.48 10.40 -9.09
CA THR A 130 5.99 11.45 -9.96
C THR A 130 5.45 11.28 -11.38
N ARG A 131 5.44 12.37 -12.15
CA ARG A 131 5.23 12.25 -13.59
C ARG A 131 6.55 11.77 -14.20
N PRO A 132 6.54 10.77 -15.11
CA PRO A 132 7.71 10.50 -15.92
C PRO A 132 8.04 11.77 -16.72
N THR A 133 9.24 12.31 -16.53
CA THR A 133 9.79 13.33 -17.42
C THR A 133 9.89 12.71 -18.81
N LYS A 134 9.21 13.32 -19.78
CA LYS A 134 9.34 12.98 -21.21
C LYS A 134 10.75 13.26 -21.71
#